data_AF-A0A7C3VD61-F1
#
_entry.id   AF-A0A7C3VD61-F1
#
_cell.length_a   1.000
_cell.length_b   1.000
_cell.length_c   1.000
_cell.angle_alpha   90.00
_cell.angle_beta   90.00
_cell.angle_gamma   90.00
#
_symmetry.space_group_name_H-M   'P 1'
#
loop_
_entity.id
_entity.type
_entity.pdbx_description
1 polymer ?
#
loop_
_entity_poly.entity_id
_entity_poly.type
_entity_poly.pdbx_seq_one_letter_code
_entity_poly.pdbx_strand_id
1 'polypeptide(L)'
;CIAPIFTSKNKMFRQTIYPVLKLFGSETEPVVLDSRVESETFSCRDYRYFPWPTFDVLEDSFDLSEENIPLMNGIPYLDISATTDEKRKSLAIIAVNRHPDEPAETRIELNGFAPAKNVSVWEINGSDIYQENSFGNENVSAVKRPIKSVPDTYIFPAHSVTLLKFQF
;
A
#
# COMPACT_ATOMS: atom_id res chain seq x y z
N CYS A 1 -19.62 0.49 12.99
CA CYS A 1 -19.73 1.10 11.64
C CYS A 1 -18.33 1.07 11.03
N ILE A 2 -18.16 0.49 9.84
CA ILE A 2 -16.87 0.46 9.13
C ILE A 2 -16.96 1.52 8.03
N ALA A 3 -16.29 2.67 8.22
CA ALA A 3 -16.37 3.79 7.28
C ALA A 3 -15.03 4.54 7.20
N PRO A 4 -14.56 5.01 6.03
CA PRO A 4 -13.27 5.69 5.93
C PRO A 4 -13.25 7.07 6.59
N ILE A 5 -14.41 7.69 6.83
CA ILE A 5 -14.53 8.97 7.51
C ILE A 5 -15.48 8.80 8.70
N PHE A 6 -15.05 9.31 9.86
CA PHE A 6 -15.87 9.38 11.06
C PHE A 6 -16.20 10.84 11.35
N THR A 7 -17.45 11.10 11.73
CA THR A 7 -17.96 12.43 12.02
C THR A 7 -18.59 12.49 13.41
N SER A 8 -18.53 13.66 14.01
CA SER A 8 -19.31 14.08 15.17
C SER A 8 -19.96 15.42 14.84
N LYS A 9 -20.80 15.96 15.73
CA LYS A 9 -21.55 17.20 15.48
C LYS A 9 -20.72 18.35 14.90
N ASN A 10 -19.48 18.52 15.36
CA ASN A 10 -18.61 19.64 14.97
C ASN A 10 -17.20 19.22 14.52
N LYS A 11 -16.93 17.92 14.37
CA LYS A 11 -15.59 17.42 14.03
C LYS A 11 -15.69 16.25 13.08
N MET A 12 -14.62 16.00 12.34
CA MET A 12 -14.43 14.76 11.58
C MET A 12 -12.98 14.31 11.69
N PHE A 13 -12.74 13.03 11.44
CA PHE A 13 -11.39 12.52 11.16
C PHE A 13 -11.45 11.46 10.06
N ARG A 14 -10.30 11.24 9.42
CA ARG A 14 -10.10 10.25 8.36
C ARG A 14 -9.49 9.01 9.00
N GLN A 15 -10.12 7.85 8.87
CA GLN A 15 -9.50 6.59 9.27
C GLN A 15 -8.29 6.28 8.36
N THR A 16 -7.43 5.37 8.80
CA THR A 16 -6.22 4.93 8.08
C THR A 16 -6.53 4.34 6.69
N ILE A 17 -7.73 3.78 6.51
CA ILE A 17 -8.22 3.29 5.21
C ILE A 17 -8.56 4.41 4.22
N TYR A 18 -8.85 5.63 4.68
CA TYR A 18 -9.20 6.76 3.81
C TYR A 18 -8.09 7.19 2.86
N PRO A 19 -6.85 7.47 3.30
CA PRO A 19 -5.78 7.91 2.40
C PRO A 19 -5.50 6.87 1.31
N VAL A 20 -5.64 5.57 1.61
CA VAL A 20 -5.50 4.51 0.60
C VAL A 20 -6.58 4.63 -0.46
N LEU A 21 -7.86 4.65 -0.06
CA LEU A 21 -8.98 4.81 -1.02
C LEU A 21 -8.88 6.10 -1.83
N LYS A 22 -8.45 7.19 -1.18
CA LYS A 22 -8.24 8.48 -1.85
C LYS A 22 -7.14 8.38 -2.89
N LEU A 23 -6.00 7.77 -2.54
CA LEU A 23 -4.84 7.63 -3.41
C LEU A 23 -5.18 6.80 -4.66
N PHE A 24 -5.80 5.63 -4.46
CA PHE A 24 -6.27 4.80 -5.59
C PHE A 24 -7.32 5.54 -6.43
N GLY A 25 -8.28 6.21 -5.80
CA GLY A 25 -9.35 6.90 -6.52
C GLY A 25 -8.93 8.15 -7.30
N SER A 26 -7.77 8.75 -7.00
CA SER A 26 -7.34 10.01 -7.64
C SER A 26 -6.03 9.92 -8.42
N GLU A 27 -5.17 8.95 -8.12
CA GLU A 27 -3.81 8.93 -8.68
C GLU A 27 -3.53 7.76 -9.63
N THR A 28 -4.42 6.77 -9.74
CA THR A 28 -4.33 5.72 -10.78
C THR A 28 -4.84 6.21 -12.12
N GLU A 29 -4.49 5.47 -13.16
CA GLU A 29 -4.82 5.75 -14.55
C GLU A 29 -5.80 4.70 -15.12
N PRO A 30 -6.51 4.97 -16.23
CA PRO A 30 -7.60 4.14 -16.71
C PRO A 30 -7.18 2.79 -17.32
N VAL A 31 -5.91 2.63 -17.71
CA VAL A 31 -5.42 1.39 -18.32
C VAL A 31 -4.51 0.66 -17.33
N VAL A 32 -4.84 -0.58 -16.99
CA VAL A 32 -3.96 -1.44 -16.17
C VAL A 32 -2.90 -2.07 -17.06
N LEU A 33 -1.66 -2.13 -16.56
CA LEU A 33 -0.53 -2.77 -17.22
C LEU A 33 -0.28 -4.17 -16.64
N ASP A 34 0.36 -5.02 -17.44
CA ASP A 34 0.93 -6.28 -16.95
C ASP A 34 2.18 -5.98 -16.12
N SER A 35 2.01 -5.96 -14.80
CA SER A 35 3.08 -5.67 -13.85
C SER A 35 3.56 -6.95 -13.19
N ARG A 36 4.89 -7.13 -13.11
CA ARG A 36 5.55 -8.25 -12.45
C ARG A 36 6.44 -7.75 -11.32
N VAL A 37 6.39 -8.43 -10.18
CA VAL A 37 7.28 -8.20 -9.04
C VAL A 37 7.93 -9.52 -8.64
N GLU A 38 9.21 -9.47 -8.33
CA GLU A 38 9.95 -10.55 -7.67
C GLU A 38 10.15 -10.12 -6.22
N SER A 39 9.68 -10.92 -5.27
CA SER A 39 9.69 -10.58 -3.85
C SER A 39 9.94 -11.83 -3.02
N GLU A 40 10.58 -11.65 -1.87
CA GLU A 40 10.57 -12.68 -0.84
C GLU A 40 9.14 -13.02 -0.44
N THR A 41 8.96 -14.26 0.02
CA THR A 41 7.63 -14.78 0.30
C THR A 41 7.53 -15.31 1.71
N PHE A 42 6.33 -15.25 2.27
CA PHE A 42 5.98 -15.87 3.54
C PHE A 42 4.87 -16.89 3.37
N SER A 43 4.64 -17.64 4.44
CA SER A 43 3.56 -18.61 4.53
C SER A 43 2.60 -18.20 5.66
N CYS A 44 1.31 -18.41 5.44
CA CYS A 44 0.26 -17.93 6.32
C CYS A 44 -0.96 -18.84 6.19
N ARG A 45 -1.62 -19.18 7.29
CA ARG A 45 -2.82 -20.04 7.25
C ARG A 45 -4.08 -19.27 6.88
N ASP A 46 -4.17 -18.00 7.24
CA ASP A 46 -5.37 -17.20 7.06
C ASP A 46 -4.97 -15.75 6.91
N TYR A 47 -5.56 -15.04 5.94
CA TYR A 47 -5.28 -13.64 5.66
C TYR A 47 -5.48 -12.71 6.87
N ARG A 48 -6.32 -13.09 7.86
CA ARG A 48 -6.49 -12.41 9.16
C ARG A 48 -5.28 -12.59 10.07
N TYR A 49 -4.56 -13.68 9.88
CA TYR A 49 -3.29 -14.05 10.49
C TYR A 49 -2.15 -13.83 9.48
N PHE A 50 -2.24 -12.75 8.69
CA PHE A 50 -1.06 -12.07 8.17
C PHE A 50 0.04 -12.16 9.23
N PRO A 51 1.31 -12.50 8.93
CA PRO A 51 2.25 -13.25 9.79
C PRO A 51 2.51 -12.72 11.22
N TRP A 52 1.86 -11.63 11.58
CA TRP A 52 1.81 -10.91 12.82
C TRP A 52 0.33 -10.75 13.19
N PRO A 53 -0.16 -11.37 14.28
CA PRO A 53 -1.56 -11.27 14.66
C PRO A 53 -1.91 -9.79 14.90
N THR A 54 -2.77 -9.23 14.03
CA THR A 54 -3.31 -7.87 14.17
C THR A 54 -4.64 -7.88 14.92
N PHE A 55 -5.22 -9.06 15.11
CA PHE A 55 -6.43 -9.32 15.88
C PHE A 55 -6.20 -10.58 16.71
N ASP A 56 -6.65 -10.57 17.97
CA ASP A 56 -6.79 -11.81 18.73
C ASP A 56 -8.00 -12.56 18.17
N VAL A 57 -7.73 -13.44 17.22
CA VAL A 57 -8.77 -14.13 16.46
C VAL A 57 -9.61 -15.06 17.36
N LEU A 58 -9.09 -15.42 18.55
CA LEU A 58 -9.79 -16.19 19.57
C LEU A 58 -10.83 -15.35 20.31
N GLU A 59 -10.58 -14.06 20.53
CA GLU A 59 -11.56 -13.16 21.18
C GLU A 59 -12.58 -12.60 20.18
N ASP A 60 -12.17 -12.33 18.92
CA ASP A 60 -12.95 -11.51 17.98
C ASP A 60 -13.61 -12.27 16.80
N SER A 61 -13.52 -13.61 16.70
CA SER A 61 -14.20 -14.32 15.60
C SER A 61 -14.98 -15.58 15.97
N PHE A 62 -16.20 -15.60 15.40
CA PHE A 62 -17.15 -16.70 15.30
C PHE A 62 -16.48 -18.01 14.85
N ASP A 63 -16.52 -19.04 15.70
CA ASP A 63 -16.48 -20.49 15.41
C ASP A 63 -15.78 -20.94 14.10
N LEU A 64 -14.51 -20.55 13.91
CA LEU A 64 -13.67 -21.08 12.84
C LEU A 64 -12.42 -21.67 13.47
N SER A 65 -12.43 -22.99 13.66
CA SER A 65 -11.25 -23.75 14.09
C SER A 65 -10.10 -23.54 13.08
N GLU A 66 -8.94 -23.06 13.55
CA GLU A 66 -7.72 -22.88 12.73
C GLU A 66 -7.31 -24.15 11.96
N GLU A 67 -7.70 -25.32 12.47
CA GLU A 67 -7.44 -26.63 11.86
C GLU A 67 -8.00 -26.77 10.44
N ASN A 68 -9.05 -26.02 10.09
CA ASN A 68 -9.71 -26.09 8.78
C ASN A 68 -9.18 -25.08 7.75
N ILE A 69 -8.20 -24.24 8.12
CA ILE A 69 -7.67 -23.22 7.20
C ILE A 69 -6.36 -23.69 6.56
N PRO A 70 -6.31 -23.84 5.23
CA PRO A 70 -5.12 -24.37 4.56
C PRO A 70 -3.95 -23.41 4.65
N LEU A 71 -2.74 -23.94 4.89
CA LEU A 71 -1.51 -23.16 4.81
C LEU A 71 -1.28 -22.66 3.37
N MET A 72 -1.30 -21.34 3.20
CA MET A 72 -0.91 -20.68 1.96
C MET A 72 0.59 -20.39 2.00
N ASN A 73 1.32 -20.80 0.97
CA ASN A 73 2.76 -20.56 0.83
C ASN A 73 3.01 -19.64 -0.37
N GLY A 74 4.19 -19.01 -0.42
CA GLY A 74 4.60 -18.21 -1.57
C GLY A 74 3.88 -16.86 -1.68
N ILE A 75 3.33 -16.34 -0.57
CA ILE A 75 2.69 -15.02 -0.56
C ILE A 75 3.79 -13.96 -0.58
N PRO A 76 3.84 -13.05 -1.56
CA PRO A 76 4.89 -12.05 -1.63
C PRO A 76 4.73 -10.99 -0.55
N TYR A 77 5.85 -10.50 -0.01
CA TYR A 77 5.88 -9.34 0.88
C TYR A 77 5.63 -8.04 0.12
N LEU A 78 6.13 -7.93 -1.11
CA LEU A 78 5.89 -6.77 -1.96
C LEU A 78 4.91 -7.15 -3.07
N ASP A 79 3.82 -6.40 -3.16
CA ASP A 79 2.84 -6.53 -4.23
C ASP A 79 2.69 -5.21 -4.97
N ILE A 80 2.45 -5.24 -6.29
CA ILE A 80 2.40 -4.05 -7.12
C ILE A 80 1.22 -4.06 -8.08
N SER A 81 0.75 -2.87 -8.46
CA SER A 81 -0.10 -2.66 -9.62
C SER A 81 0.36 -1.43 -10.39
N ALA A 82 0.39 -1.51 -11.71
CA ALA A 82 0.75 -0.39 -12.57
C ALA A 82 -0.41 0.01 -13.49
N THR A 83 -0.60 1.32 -13.68
CA THR A 83 -1.63 1.89 -14.56
C THR A 83 -1.05 3.01 -15.41
N THR A 84 -1.57 3.20 -16.62
CA THR A 84 -1.12 4.24 -17.56
C THR A 84 -2.26 5.00 -18.21
N ASP A 85 -1.95 6.22 -18.68
CA ASP A 85 -2.79 7.03 -19.56
C ASP A 85 -1.91 7.65 -20.65
N GLU A 86 -2.04 7.19 -21.90
CA GLU A 86 -1.26 7.74 -23.01
C GLU A 86 -1.60 9.19 -23.35
N LYS A 87 -2.84 9.63 -23.10
CA LYS A 87 -3.26 11.01 -23.38
C LYS A 87 -2.70 11.97 -22.34
N ARG A 88 -2.72 11.56 -21.07
CA ARG A 88 -2.13 12.32 -19.96
C ARG A 88 -0.64 12.06 -19.80
N LYS A 89 -0.07 11.15 -20.59
CA LYS A 89 1.37 10.86 -20.60
C LYS A 89 1.86 10.48 -19.21
N SER A 90 1.11 9.62 -18.52
CA SER A 90 1.34 9.30 -17.11
C SER A 90 1.34 7.80 -16.85
N LEU A 91 2.22 7.38 -15.95
CA LEU A 91 2.34 6.01 -15.44
C LEU A 91 2.31 6.10 -13.91
N ALA A 92 1.44 5.32 -13.27
CA ALA A 92 1.38 5.19 -11.83
C ALA A 92 1.67 3.73 -11.43
N ILE A 93 2.65 3.53 -10.56
CA ILE A 93 2.96 2.26 -9.92
C ILE A 93 2.56 2.38 -8.46
N ILE A 94 1.66 1.53 -8.00
CA ILE A 94 1.33 1.37 -6.59
C ILE A 94 2.02 0.12 -6.09
N ALA A 95 2.68 0.23 -4.95
CA ALA A 95 3.32 -0.87 -4.26
C ALA A 95 2.82 -0.95 -2.81
N VAL A 96 2.63 -2.17 -2.33
CA VAL A 96 2.26 -2.46 -0.95
C VAL A 96 3.35 -3.33 -0.36
N ASN A 97 4.11 -2.80 0.60
CA ASN A 97 5.03 -3.59 1.41
C ASN A 97 4.30 -4.11 2.64
N ARG A 98 4.13 -5.42 2.67
CA ARG A 98 3.39 -6.19 3.67
C ARG A 98 4.26 -6.58 4.86
N HIS A 99 5.58 -6.42 4.76
CA HIS A 99 6.48 -6.72 5.86
C HIS A 99 6.28 -5.68 6.99
N PRO A 100 6.08 -6.08 8.25
CA PRO A 100 5.79 -5.13 9.33
C PRO A 100 7.00 -4.28 9.71
N ASP A 101 8.22 -4.81 9.65
CA ASP A 101 9.39 -4.12 10.22
C ASP A 101 10.51 -3.84 9.22
N GLU A 102 10.56 -4.54 8.09
CA GLU A 102 11.65 -4.45 7.13
C GLU A 102 11.22 -3.71 5.85
N PRO A 103 12.07 -2.79 5.37
CA PRO A 103 11.87 -2.17 4.06
C PRO A 103 12.20 -3.16 2.94
N ALA A 104 11.54 -3.00 1.79
CA ALA A 104 11.85 -3.73 0.57
C ALA A 104 12.63 -2.84 -0.40
N GLU A 105 13.94 -3.06 -0.52
CA GLU A 105 14.76 -2.45 -1.57
C GLU A 105 14.51 -3.17 -2.90
N THR A 106 14.02 -2.46 -3.91
CA THR A 106 13.52 -3.06 -5.14
C THR A 106 14.00 -2.31 -6.37
N ARG A 107 14.58 -3.04 -7.34
CA ARG A 107 14.93 -2.50 -8.64
C ARG A 107 13.68 -2.26 -9.49
N ILE A 108 13.60 -1.10 -10.14
CA ILE A 108 12.47 -0.73 -11.00
C ILE A 108 12.92 -0.75 -12.46
N GLU A 109 12.22 -1.50 -13.30
CA GLU A 109 12.45 -1.56 -14.74
C GLU A 109 11.17 -1.16 -15.49
N LEU A 110 11.26 -0.10 -16.32
CA LEU A 110 10.14 0.44 -17.09
C LEU A 110 10.34 0.15 -18.57
N ASN A 111 9.73 -0.93 -19.06
CA ASN A 111 9.86 -1.33 -20.46
C ASN A 111 8.89 -0.55 -21.34
N GLY A 112 9.41 0.09 -22.40
CA GLY A 112 8.60 0.85 -23.36
C GLY A 112 8.21 2.26 -22.90
N PHE A 113 8.69 2.72 -21.75
CA PHE A 113 8.45 4.07 -21.24
C PHE A 113 9.77 4.84 -21.09
N ALA A 114 9.76 6.12 -21.49
CA ALA A 114 10.86 7.05 -21.29
C ALA A 114 10.42 8.15 -20.30
N PRO A 115 10.47 7.90 -18.99
CA PRO A 115 9.97 8.83 -17.99
C PRO A 115 10.76 10.15 -17.96
N ALA A 116 10.03 11.26 -17.79
CA ALA A 116 10.59 12.54 -17.42
C ALA A 116 11.30 12.44 -16.06
N LYS A 117 12.23 13.38 -15.81
CA LYS A 117 13.11 13.34 -14.63
C LYS A 117 12.37 13.38 -13.28
N ASN A 118 11.19 13.99 -13.24
CA ASN A 118 10.45 14.20 -11.99
C ASN A 118 9.47 13.05 -11.74
N VAL A 119 9.60 12.42 -10.58
CA VAL A 119 8.67 11.40 -10.08
C VAL A 119 7.94 11.98 -8.87
N SER A 120 6.62 11.88 -8.86
CA SER A 120 5.84 12.21 -7.67
C SER A 120 5.62 10.93 -6.86
N VAL A 121 5.96 10.97 -5.58
CA VAL A 121 5.81 9.85 -4.67
C VAL A 121 4.78 10.19 -3.62
N TRP A 122 3.83 9.29 -3.40
CA TRP A 122 2.94 9.32 -2.24
C TRP A 122 3.27 8.12 -1.38
N GLU A 123 3.41 8.34 -0.09
CA GLU A 123 3.63 7.29 0.89
C GLU A 123 2.56 7.40 1.97
N ILE A 124 1.93 6.28 2.28
CA ILE A 124 1.05 6.12 3.42
C ILE A 124 1.73 5.15 4.35
N ASN A 125 2.10 5.65 5.53
CA ASN A 125 2.84 4.89 6.53
C ASN A 125 2.55 5.42 7.96
N GLY A 126 2.87 4.61 8.97
CA GLY A 126 2.87 4.96 10.39
C GLY A 126 4.25 4.74 11.01
N SER A 127 4.38 4.95 12.33
CA SER A 127 5.57 4.50 13.07
C SER A 127 5.62 2.98 13.27
N ASP A 128 4.44 2.34 13.21
CA ASP A 128 4.21 0.91 13.39
C ASP A 128 2.82 0.54 12.84
N ILE A 129 2.51 -0.77 12.81
CA ILE A 129 1.26 -1.32 12.26
C ILE A 129 0.00 -1.04 13.10
N TYR A 130 0.14 -0.54 14.34
CA TYR A 130 -0.96 -0.27 15.26
C TYR A 130 -1.38 1.20 15.26
N GLN A 131 -0.78 2.03 14.41
CA GLN A 131 -1.13 3.45 14.34
C GLN A 131 -2.55 3.66 13.80
N GLU A 132 -3.32 4.43 14.56
CA GLU A 132 -4.69 4.82 14.22
C GLU A 132 -4.82 6.35 14.15
N ASN A 133 -5.83 6.80 13.40
CA ASN A 133 -6.25 8.21 13.41
C ASN A 133 -7.47 8.37 14.33
N SER A 134 -7.59 9.54 14.95
CA SER A 134 -8.72 9.86 15.82
C SER A 134 -9.07 11.35 15.74
N PHE A 135 -10.06 11.80 16.53
CA PHE A 135 -10.42 13.21 16.56
C PHE A 135 -9.29 14.07 17.13
N GLY A 136 -8.66 14.86 16.25
CA GLY A 136 -7.58 15.76 16.62
C GLY A 136 -6.18 15.14 16.52
N ASN A 137 -6.07 13.88 16.09
CA ASN A 137 -4.78 13.23 15.83
C ASN A 137 -4.80 12.46 14.50
N GLU A 138 -3.87 12.79 13.61
CA GLU A 138 -3.72 12.16 12.29
C GLU A 138 -2.30 11.59 12.19
N ASN A 139 -2.12 10.37 12.71
CA ASN A 139 -0.85 9.65 12.72
C ASN A 139 -0.49 9.07 11.34
N VAL A 140 -1.50 8.67 10.56
CA VAL A 140 -1.32 8.03 9.24
C VAL A 140 -2.03 8.87 8.19
N SER A 141 -1.27 9.37 7.22
CA SER A 141 -1.78 10.15 6.09
C SER A 141 -0.95 9.89 4.83
N ALA A 142 -1.43 10.34 3.68
CA ALA A 142 -0.66 10.28 2.45
C ALA A 142 0.30 11.48 2.38
N VAL A 143 1.60 11.22 2.46
CA VAL A 143 2.65 12.23 2.32
C VAL A 143 3.17 12.25 0.89
N LYS A 144 3.01 13.37 0.21
CA LYS A 144 3.51 13.57 -1.16
C LYS A 144 4.90 14.20 -1.15
N ARG A 145 5.85 13.63 -1.89
CA ARG A 145 7.18 14.20 -2.12
C ARG A 145 7.64 14.03 -3.56
N PRO A 146 8.37 15.00 -4.14
CA PRO A 146 8.99 14.84 -5.45
C PRO A 146 10.38 14.18 -5.35
N ILE A 147 10.74 13.37 -6.33
CA ILE A 147 12.10 12.89 -6.57
C ILE A 147 12.57 13.44 -7.93
N LYS A 148 13.77 14.02 -7.97
CA LYS A 148 14.32 14.77 -9.13
C LYS A 148 14.93 13.89 -10.22
N SER A 149 14.99 12.58 -9.99
CA SER A 149 15.47 11.59 -10.93
C SER A 149 14.61 10.34 -10.83
N VAL A 150 14.41 9.69 -11.97
CA VAL A 150 13.80 8.36 -12.04
C VAL A 150 14.76 7.39 -11.33
N PRO A 151 14.32 6.72 -10.25
CA PRO A 151 15.19 5.82 -9.52
C PRO A 151 15.30 4.47 -10.25
N ASP A 152 16.53 3.95 -10.38
CA ASP A 152 16.74 2.56 -10.78
C ASP A 152 16.33 1.59 -9.67
N THR A 153 16.36 2.05 -8.42
CA THR A 153 16.00 1.28 -7.22
C THR A 153 15.23 2.16 -6.25
N TYR A 154 14.17 1.61 -5.68
CA TYR A 154 13.35 2.30 -4.69
C TYR A 154 13.24 1.45 -3.42
N ILE A 155 13.31 2.10 -2.27
CA ILE A 155 13.14 1.46 -0.96
C ILE A 155 11.69 1.70 -0.52
N PHE A 156 10.87 0.65 -0.58
CA PHE A 156 9.51 0.67 -0.05
C PHE A 156 9.58 0.44 1.46
N PRO A 157 9.20 1.43 2.30
CA PRO A 157 9.26 1.26 3.75
C PRO A 157 8.44 0.06 4.22
N ALA A 158 8.75 -0.46 5.40
CA ALA A 158 7.92 -1.46 6.06
C ALA A 158 6.46 -0.97 6.17
N HIS A 159 5.50 -1.90 6.13
CA HIS A 159 4.06 -1.69 6.36
C HIS A 159 3.46 -0.49 5.60
N SER A 160 3.92 -0.25 4.38
CA SER A 160 3.60 0.96 3.64
C SER A 160 2.80 0.71 2.38
N VAL A 161 2.02 1.71 1.98
CA VAL A 161 1.49 1.86 0.62
C VAL A 161 2.21 3.02 -0.03
N THR A 162 2.89 2.76 -1.16
CA THR A 162 3.62 3.77 -1.91
C THR A 162 3.07 3.85 -3.33
N LEU A 163 2.84 5.07 -3.83
CA LEU A 163 2.56 5.32 -5.24
C LEU A 163 3.69 6.15 -5.86
N LEU A 164 4.27 5.63 -6.93
CA LEU A 164 5.24 6.31 -7.78
C LEU A 164 4.53 6.74 -9.08
N LYS A 165 4.45 8.05 -9.33
CA LYS A 165 3.85 8.61 -10.54
C LYS A 165 4.89 9.26 -11.42
N PHE A 166 4.98 8.77 -12.64
CA PHE A 166 5.87 9.22 -13.69
C PHE A 166 5.07 9.98 -14.76
N GLN A 167 5.76 10.84 -15.49
CA GLN A 167 5.24 11.53 -16.68
C GLN A 167 6.15 11.16 -17.87
N PHE A 168 5.67 11.12 -19.12
CA PHE A 168 6.49 10.78 -20.30
C PHE A 168 6.04 11.42 -21.63
#